data_AF-A0AAV6W7A6-F1
#
_entry.id   AF-A0AAV6W7A6-F1
#
_cell.length_a   1.000
_cell.length_b   1.000
_cell.length_c   1.000
_cell.angle_alpha   90.00
_cell.angle_beta   90.00
_cell.angle_gamma   90.00
#
_symmetry.space_group_name_H-M   'P 1'
#
loop_
_entity.id
_entity.type
_entity.pdbx_description
1 polymer ?
#
loop_
_entity_poly.entity_id
_entity_poly.type
_entity_poly.pdbx_seq_one_letter_code
_entity_poly.pdbx_strand_id
1 'polypeptide(L)'
;MDYTAAPAGHRPPPLKKRRRTSTTTVDALGNDVLSKIFAFLDLIQLIRCCAVCKSWSTVINKLKLLQIQYHKQHRTGSASSSDASSCSERFINMQMEQIAMDRQRLSLQKGPIDIFQWKGHSAGINQCRMKMGLILTGVGDKVMRLWSAESCRGLDEYVLPDKAPLIDFDFDEGKIVGLVGSRIYIWRRIGTRDIFSSRDGLFTKGLCMRYVDPQAVVGCKDGRVRVFDLYSRKVSQIIKMHHGPVSSISFTDEQLIVSGSSLGSISMSDLSSDQRVDTLGTASYTGGIKTLCLNPSSYLLFAGSSAGYASCWDLRTMRSLWNTRVSPNALYSMHHLRNDKSTLVVGGIDGVLRILDQDSGEVLSSCIMEENGNIYSRSRDRNIVIEKRRGIRLSEDDRIDLMPNRPPIACLAVGMQKVVTTHSDRYVRVWKFRTDLW
;
A
#
# COMPACT_ATOMS: atom_id res chain seq x y z
N MET A 1 -68.76 39.06 -6.48
CA MET A 1 -69.01 38.33 -7.74
C MET A 1 -67.75 37.58 -8.09
N ASP A 2 -67.79 36.32 -7.68
CA ASP A 2 -66.98 35.15 -8.04
C ASP A 2 -65.72 35.34 -8.89
N TYR A 3 -64.58 35.16 -8.22
CA TYR A 3 -63.30 34.83 -8.84
C TYR A 3 -63.29 33.34 -9.21
N THR A 4 -63.55 33.04 -10.47
CA THR A 4 -63.39 31.69 -11.04
C THR A 4 -61.93 31.40 -11.36
N ALA A 5 -61.45 30.28 -10.82
CA ALA A 5 -60.09 29.76 -10.96
C ALA A 5 -59.74 29.34 -12.40
N ALA A 6 -58.49 29.59 -12.79
CA ALA A 6 -57.88 29.02 -14.00
C ALA A 6 -56.97 27.81 -13.64
N PRO A 7 -56.88 26.76 -14.48
CA PRO A 7 -56.28 25.48 -14.12
C PRO A 7 -54.76 25.48 -14.24
N ALA A 8 -54.13 24.63 -13.43
CA ALA A 8 -52.69 24.44 -13.32
C ALA A 8 -52.03 23.97 -14.63
N GLY A 9 -51.20 24.83 -15.21
CA GLY A 9 -50.27 24.47 -16.29
C GLY A 9 -49.09 23.66 -15.75
N HIS A 10 -48.98 22.40 -16.18
CA HIS A 10 -47.83 21.53 -15.96
C HIS A 10 -46.53 22.19 -16.47
N ARG A 11 -45.62 22.57 -15.57
CA ARG A 11 -44.22 22.84 -15.94
C ARG A 11 -43.51 21.51 -16.23
N PRO A 12 -42.82 21.34 -17.37
CA PRO A 12 -42.02 20.15 -17.61
C PRO A 12 -40.86 20.09 -16.60
N PRO A 13 -40.42 18.88 -16.18
CA PRO A 13 -39.31 18.75 -15.26
C PRO A 13 -38.01 19.28 -15.89
N PRO A 14 -37.06 19.80 -15.10
CA PRO A 14 -35.80 20.28 -15.63
C PRO A 14 -35.05 19.12 -16.29
N LEU A 15 -34.63 19.33 -17.53
CA LEU A 15 -33.77 18.42 -18.29
C LEU A 15 -32.57 18.03 -17.42
N LYS A 16 -32.50 16.75 -17.02
CA LYS A 16 -31.32 16.16 -16.39
C LYS A 16 -30.13 16.44 -17.31
N LYS A 17 -29.24 17.37 -16.92
CA LYS A 17 -27.92 17.52 -17.53
C LYS A 17 -27.22 16.17 -17.41
N ARG A 18 -27.24 15.37 -18.50
CA ARG A 18 -26.40 14.20 -18.65
C ARG A 18 -24.97 14.65 -18.38
N ARG A 19 -24.38 14.18 -17.28
CA ARG A 19 -22.93 14.22 -17.08
C ARG A 19 -22.32 13.58 -18.33
N ARG A 20 -21.68 14.39 -19.18
CA ARG A 20 -20.75 13.87 -20.17
C ARG A 20 -19.59 13.26 -19.41
N THR A 21 -19.69 11.96 -19.12
CA THR A 21 -18.50 11.14 -18.90
C THR A 21 -17.69 11.27 -20.18
N SER A 22 -16.47 11.81 -20.09
CA SER A 22 -15.52 11.73 -21.18
C SER A 22 -15.24 10.26 -21.45
N THR A 23 -15.97 9.67 -22.39
CA THR A 23 -15.68 8.34 -22.92
C THR A 23 -14.26 8.40 -23.47
N THR A 24 -13.37 7.62 -22.89
CA THR A 24 -12.06 7.39 -23.49
C THR A 24 -12.26 6.85 -24.90
N THR A 25 -11.44 7.29 -25.87
CA THR A 25 -11.57 6.97 -27.30
C THR A 25 -11.65 5.47 -27.60
N VAL A 26 -11.15 4.64 -26.68
CA VAL A 26 -11.11 3.17 -26.78
C VAL A 26 -12.43 2.52 -26.36
N ASP A 27 -13.24 3.15 -25.49
CA ASP A 27 -14.55 2.59 -25.08
C ASP A 27 -15.62 2.68 -26.18
N ALA A 28 -15.35 3.47 -27.22
CA ALA A 28 -16.20 3.59 -28.39
C ALA A 28 -15.91 2.54 -29.48
N LEU A 29 -14.89 1.70 -29.31
CA LEU A 29 -14.51 0.67 -30.28
C LEU A 29 -15.42 -0.56 -30.15
N GLY A 30 -15.80 -1.15 -31.28
CA GLY A 30 -16.56 -2.41 -31.31
C GLY A 30 -15.76 -3.58 -30.74
N ASN A 31 -16.47 -4.56 -30.16
CA ASN A 31 -15.87 -5.73 -29.51
C ASN A 31 -14.89 -6.51 -30.42
N ASP A 32 -15.12 -6.53 -31.73
CA ASP A 32 -14.27 -7.22 -32.71
C ASP A 32 -12.94 -6.49 -33.00
N VAL A 33 -12.91 -5.17 -32.81
CA VAL A 33 -11.67 -4.39 -32.92
C VAL A 33 -10.88 -4.51 -31.63
N LEU A 34 -11.56 -4.45 -30.48
CA LEU A 34 -10.95 -4.67 -29.17
C LEU A 34 -10.32 -6.07 -29.07
N SER A 35 -10.96 -7.10 -29.61
CA SER A 35 -10.40 -8.46 -29.60
C SER A 35 -9.11 -8.58 -30.42
N LYS A 36 -9.03 -7.93 -31.59
CA LYS A 36 -7.81 -7.88 -32.40
C LYS A 36 -6.70 -7.13 -31.67
N ILE A 37 -7.01 -6.00 -31.03
CA ILE A 37 -6.03 -5.23 -30.25
C ILE A 37 -5.52 -6.08 -29.08
N PHE A 38 -6.43 -6.72 -28.33
CA PHE A 38 -6.08 -7.56 -27.19
C PHE A 38 -5.26 -8.79 -27.57
N ALA A 39 -5.40 -9.35 -28.77
CA ALA A 39 -4.58 -10.46 -29.24
C ALA A 39 -3.08 -10.11 -29.37
N PHE A 40 -2.73 -8.83 -29.57
CA PHE A 40 -1.34 -8.36 -29.64
C PHE A 40 -0.73 -8.03 -28.29
N LEU A 41 -1.52 -8.01 -27.21
CA LEU A 41 -1.04 -7.66 -25.87
C LEU A 41 -0.38 -8.85 -25.19
N ASP A 42 0.69 -8.60 -24.43
CA ASP A 42 1.27 -9.62 -23.54
C ASP A 42 0.23 -10.04 -22.48
N LEU A 43 0.37 -11.24 -21.93
CA LEU A 43 -0.56 -11.85 -20.98
C LEU A 43 -0.89 -10.89 -19.81
N ILE A 44 0.09 -10.16 -19.31
CA ILE A 44 -0.06 -9.22 -18.21
C ILE A 44 -0.74 -7.92 -18.64
N GLN A 45 -0.48 -7.46 -19.86
CA GLN A 45 -1.20 -6.31 -20.41
C GLN A 45 -2.68 -6.65 -20.58
N LEU A 46 -2.98 -7.90 -20.97
CA LEU A 46 -4.34 -8.41 -21.03
C LEU A 46 -5.01 -8.42 -19.64
N ILE A 47 -4.30 -8.87 -18.61
CA ILE A 47 -4.79 -8.83 -17.21
C ILE A 47 -5.06 -7.39 -16.76
N ARG A 48 -4.15 -6.46 -17.07
CA ARG A 48 -4.37 -5.03 -16.79
C ARG A 48 -5.61 -4.51 -17.49
N CYS A 49 -5.83 -4.89 -18.76
CA CYS A 49 -7.03 -4.55 -19.51
C CYS A 49 -8.31 -5.12 -18.89
N CYS A 50 -8.29 -6.35 -18.33
CA CYS A 50 -9.42 -6.90 -17.58
C CYS A 50 -9.80 -6.03 -16.37
N ALA A 51 -8.82 -5.42 -15.72
CA ALA A 51 -9.04 -4.58 -14.54
C ALA A 51 -9.54 -3.15 -14.87
N VAL A 52 -9.49 -2.72 -16.14
CA VAL A 52 -9.90 -1.35 -16.53
C VAL A 52 -11.42 -1.17 -16.47
N CYS A 53 -12.18 -2.08 -17.07
CA CYS A 53 -13.64 -1.99 -17.06
C CYS A 53 -14.33 -3.35 -17.31
N LYS A 54 -15.59 -3.44 -16.90
CA LYS A 54 -16.40 -4.67 -17.03
C LYS A 54 -16.56 -5.12 -18.49
N SER A 55 -16.68 -4.20 -19.44
CA SER A 55 -16.80 -4.54 -20.87
C SER A 55 -15.54 -5.22 -21.40
N TRP A 56 -14.35 -4.69 -21.11
CA TRP A 56 -13.09 -5.31 -21.55
C TRP A 56 -12.89 -6.67 -20.90
N SER A 57 -13.20 -6.80 -19.60
CA SER A 57 -13.20 -8.09 -18.91
C SER A 57 -14.13 -9.10 -19.58
N THR A 58 -15.35 -8.71 -19.96
CA THR A 58 -16.27 -9.63 -20.67
C THR A 58 -15.75 -10.05 -22.04
N VAL A 59 -15.13 -9.15 -22.81
CA VAL A 59 -14.56 -9.47 -24.13
C VAL A 59 -13.39 -10.46 -23.99
N ILE A 60 -12.49 -10.20 -23.04
CA ILE A 60 -11.31 -11.04 -22.81
C ILE A 60 -11.71 -12.43 -22.30
N ASN A 61 -12.66 -12.50 -21.36
CA ASN A 61 -13.15 -13.76 -20.81
C ASN A 61 -13.94 -14.57 -21.85
N LYS A 62 -14.82 -13.92 -22.64
CA LYS A 62 -15.62 -14.59 -23.68
C LYS A 62 -14.75 -15.27 -24.74
N LEU A 63 -13.61 -14.67 -25.09
CA LEU A 63 -12.70 -15.17 -26.12
C LEU A 63 -11.62 -16.12 -25.57
N LYS A 64 -11.60 -16.39 -24.26
CA LYS A 64 -10.57 -17.21 -23.61
C LYS A 64 -9.14 -16.79 -23.99
N LEU A 65 -8.93 -15.50 -24.31
CA LEU A 65 -7.64 -14.99 -24.81
C LEU A 65 -6.53 -15.21 -23.80
N LEU A 66 -6.84 -15.13 -22.50
CA LEU A 66 -5.92 -15.48 -21.41
C LEU A 66 -5.42 -16.93 -21.51
N GLN A 67 -6.31 -17.89 -21.79
CA GLN A 67 -5.95 -19.30 -21.94
C GLN A 67 -5.08 -19.52 -23.18
N ILE A 68 -5.40 -18.86 -24.28
CA ILE A 68 -4.66 -18.97 -25.55
C ILE A 68 -3.25 -18.40 -25.39
N GLN A 69 -3.10 -17.22 -24.78
CA GLN A 69 -1.80 -16.60 -24.56
C GLN A 69 -0.94 -17.42 -23.58
N TYR A 70 -1.57 -17.96 -22.53
CA TYR A 70 -0.93 -18.88 -21.58
C TYR A 70 -0.40 -20.13 -22.28
N HIS A 71 -1.23 -20.81 -23.07
CA HIS A 71 -0.80 -21.99 -23.82
C HIS A 71 0.28 -21.67 -24.87
N LYS A 72 0.27 -20.48 -25.47
CA LYS A 72 1.35 -20.05 -26.39
C LYS A 72 2.69 -19.92 -25.66
N GLN A 73 2.73 -19.34 -24.45
CA GLN A 73 3.95 -19.20 -23.66
C GLN A 73 4.46 -20.55 -23.12
N HIS A 74 3.58 -21.51 -22.84
CA HIS A 74 3.97 -22.84 -22.34
C HIS A 74 4.25 -23.88 -23.43
N ARG A 75 3.79 -23.69 -24.68
CA ARG A 75 4.14 -24.58 -25.80
C ARG A 75 5.59 -24.46 -26.28
N THR A 76 6.29 -23.39 -25.91
CA THR A 76 7.71 -23.22 -26.22
C THR A 76 8.66 -23.92 -25.23
N GLY A 77 8.13 -24.59 -24.19
CA GLY A 77 8.94 -25.18 -23.10
C GLY A 77 8.84 -26.70 -22.90
N SER A 78 7.75 -27.38 -23.31
CA SER A 78 7.69 -28.85 -23.26
C SER A 78 6.53 -29.39 -24.09
N ALA A 79 6.84 -30.30 -25.02
CA ALA A 79 5.84 -31.14 -25.66
C ALA A 79 5.41 -32.26 -24.69
N SER A 80 4.33 -32.04 -23.97
CA SER A 80 3.51 -33.15 -23.45
C SER A 80 2.04 -32.75 -23.54
N SER A 81 1.38 -33.38 -24.51
CA SER A 81 -0.03 -33.23 -24.82
C SER A 81 -0.82 -34.35 -24.15
N SER A 82 -1.54 -34.04 -23.08
CA SER A 82 -2.77 -34.75 -22.66
C SER A 82 -3.27 -34.13 -21.37
N ASP A 83 -4.20 -33.17 -21.51
CA ASP A 83 -5.33 -32.89 -20.60
C ASP A 83 -5.89 -31.50 -20.92
N ALA A 84 -6.43 -31.37 -22.14
CA ALA A 84 -6.99 -30.12 -22.65
C ALA A 84 -8.49 -29.97 -22.30
N SER A 85 -8.99 -30.59 -21.23
CA SER A 85 -10.43 -30.51 -20.90
C SER A 85 -10.68 -30.18 -19.42
N SER A 86 -11.34 -29.05 -19.22
CA SER A 86 -11.79 -28.45 -17.95
C SER A 86 -10.76 -27.67 -17.10
N CYS A 87 -10.00 -26.77 -17.73
CA CYS A 87 -9.25 -25.75 -16.97
C CYS A 87 -10.25 -24.70 -16.43
N SER A 88 -10.67 -24.85 -15.17
CA SER A 88 -11.56 -23.93 -14.47
C SER A 88 -10.98 -22.51 -14.46
N GLU A 89 -11.82 -21.47 -14.64
CA GLU A 89 -11.41 -20.06 -14.57
C GLU A 89 -10.62 -19.74 -13.28
N ARG A 90 -10.94 -20.44 -12.19
CA ARG A 90 -10.27 -20.29 -10.89
C ARG A 90 -8.81 -20.76 -10.93
N PHE A 91 -8.52 -21.85 -11.65
CA PHE A 91 -7.17 -22.37 -11.81
C PHE A 91 -6.29 -21.41 -12.63
N ILE A 92 -6.84 -20.85 -13.71
CA ILE A 92 -6.14 -19.87 -14.54
C ILE A 92 -5.84 -18.61 -13.74
N ASN A 93 -6.82 -18.09 -12.99
CA ASN A 93 -6.59 -16.90 -12.16
C ASN A 93 -5.49 -17.11 -11.11
N MET A 94 -5.43 -18.28 -10.46
CA MET A 94 -4.35 -18.62 -9.53
C MET A 94 -2.99 -18.66 -10.23
N GLN A 95 -2.91 -19.28 -11.41
CA GLN A 95 -1.65 -19.33 -12.17
C GLN A 95 -1.21 -17.94 -12.67
N MET A 96 -2.15 -17.09 -13.07
CA MET A 96 -1.89 -15.71 -13.48
C MET A 96 -1.35 -14.88 -12.33
N GLU A 97 -1.92 -15.04 -11.14
CA GLU A 97 -1.45 -14.38 -9.93
C GLU A 97 -0.01 -14.81 -9.63
N GLN A 98 0.29 -16.11 -9.71
CA GLN A 98 1.64 -16.62 -9.51
C GLN A 98 2.65 -16.03 -10.50
N ILE A 99 2.35 -16.04 -11.81
CA ILE A 99 3.22 -15.45 -12.85
C ILE A 99 3.44 -13.95 -12.60
N ALA A 100 2.38 -13.24 -12.22
CA ALA A 100 2.48 -11.81 -11.90
C ALA A 100 3.42 -11.58 -10.71
N MET A 101 3.31 -12.38 -9.65
CA MET A 101 4.18 -12.30 -8.47
C MET A 101 5.63 -12.68 -8.79
N ASP A 102 5.87 -13.73 -9.58
CA ASP A 102 7.21 -14.13 -10.01
C ASP A 102 7.89 -13.02 -10.82
N ARG A 103 7.14 -12.39 -11.74
CA ARG A 103 7.64 -11.25 -12.51
C ARG A 103 7.87 -10.03 -11.64
N GLN A 104 7.05 -9.80 -10.62
CA GLN A 104 7.31 -8.76 -9.63
C GLN A 104 8.60 -9.02 -8.88
N ARG A 105 8.81 -10.23 -8.35
CA ARG A 105 10.03 -10.65 -7.65
C ARG A 105 11.26 -10.41 -8.53
N LEU A 106 11.22 -10.87 -9.78
CA LEU A 106 12.30 -10.65 -10.74
C LEU A 106 12.56 -9.17 -11.05
N SER A 107 11.50 -8.36 -11.18
CA SER A 107 11.63 -6.92 -11.43
C SER A 107 12.30 -6.20 -10.25
N LEU A 108 11.88 -6.51 -9.03
CA LEU A 108 12.45 -5.96 -7.81
C LEU A 108 13.93 -6.38 -7.67
N GLN A 109 14.25 -7.65 -7.93
CA GLN A 109 15.60 -8.18 -7.82
C GLN A 109 16.56 -7.66 -8.91
N LYS A 110 16.16 -7.68 -10.19
CA LYS A 110 17.06 -7.48 -11.35
C LYS A 110 16.63 -6.36 -12.32
N GLY A 111 15.38 -5.92 -12.30
CA GLY A 111 14.87 -4.90 -13.23
C GLY A 111 15.50 -3.50 -13.07
N PRO A 112 15.74 -2.72 -14.14
CA PRO A 112 16.29 -1.37 -13.98
C PRO A 112 15.32 -0.43 -13.26
N ILE A 113 15.89 0.57 -12.59
CA ILE A 113 15.19 1.40 -11.61
C ILE A 113 15.07 2.84 -12.12
N ASP A 114 13.83 3.26 -12.36
CA ASP A 114 13.47 4.65 -12.61
C ASP A 114 12.84 5.26 -11.34
N ILE A 115 13.33 6.41 -10.90
CA ILE A 115 12.80 7.10 -9.72
C ILE A 115 12.11 8.39 -10.17
N PHE A 116 10.84 8.53 -9.80
CA PHE A 116 10.06 9.75 -10.02
C PHE A 116 9.96 10.49 -8.69
N GLN A 117 10.52 11.69 -8.64
CA GLN A 117 10.55 12.52 -7.44
C GLN A 117 9.74 13.80 -7.68
N TRP A 118 8.91 14.18 -6.72
CA TRP A 118 8.24 15.48 -6.74
C TRP A 118 8.05 16.00 -5.32
N LYS A 119 7.89 17.32 -5.22
CA LYS A 119 7.61 17.97 -3.93
C LYS A 119 6.13 17.76 -3.59
N GLY A 120 5.86 16.95 -2.57
CA GLY A 120 4.50 16.61 -2.16
C GLY A 120 3.92 17.54 -1.10
N HIS A 121 4.75 18.04 -0.20
CA HIS A 121 4.32 18.81 0.98
C HIS A 121 5.23 20.02 1.23
N SER A 122 4.75 20.95 2.06
CA SER A 122 5.49 22.16 2.47
C SER A 122 6.50 21.87 3.59
N ALA A 123 6.22 20.85 4.41
CA ALA A 123 7.05 20.29 5.46
C ALA A 123 7.42 18.82 5.15
N GLY A 124 8.22 18.21 6.04
CA GLY A 124 8.70 16.84 5.89
C GLY A 124 7.57 15.82 5.89
N ILE A 125 7.68 14.76 5.09
CA ILE A 125 6.64 13.73 4.94
C ILE A 125 7.06 12.48 5.68
N ASN A 126 6.42 12.18 6.81
CA ASN A 126 6.81 11.02 7.59
C ASN A 126 6.02 9.75 7.26
N GLN A 127 4.92 9.84 6.50
CA GLN A 127 4.08 8.67 6.25
C GLN A 127 3.44 8.62 4.86
N CYS A 128 3.45 7.41 4.29
CA CYS A 128 2.72 7.08 3.06
C CYS A 128 1.98 5.75 3.18
N ARG A 129 0.88 5.64 2.44
CA ARG A 129 0.13 4.40 2.22
C ARG A 129 -0.19 4.29 0.75
N MET A 130 -0.10 3.09 0.20
CA MET A 130 -0.50 2.81 -1.17
C MET A 130 -1.53 1.68 -1.21
N LYS A 131 -2.69 1.94 -1.81
CA LYS A 131 -3.77 0.98 -2.01
C LYS A 131 -4.44 1.31 -3.35
N MET A 132 -4.80 0.29 -4.13
CA MET A 132 -5.55 0.44 -5.39
C MET A 132 -4.88 1.38 -6.42
N GLY A 133 -3.55 1.38 -6.49
CA GLY A 133 -2.80 2.28 -7.38
C GLY A 133 -2.84 3.77 -6.99
N LEU A 134 -3.38 4.07 -5.80
CA LEU A 134 -3.41 5.41 -5.22
C LEU A 134 -2.41 5.50 -4.06
N ILE A 135 -1.78 6.66 -3.94
CA ILE A 135 -0.81 6.96 -2.88
C ILE A 135 -1.43 8.05 -2.01
N LEU A 136 -1.62 7.77 -0.73
CA LEU A 136 -1.98 8.76 0.25
C LEU A 136 -0.73 9.14 1.05
N THR A 137 -0.46 10.44 1.11
CA THR A 137 0.70 11.01 1.80
C THR A 137 0.25 12.02 2.83
N GLY A 138 0.93 12.04 3.97
CA GLY A 138 0.64 12.98 5.05
C GLY A 138 1.67 12.88 6.15
N VAL A 139 1.39 13.60 7.25
CA VAL A 139 2.24 13.77 8.43
C VAL A 139 3.37 14.78 8.18
N GLY A 140 3.16 16.00 8.68
CA GLY A 140 4.09 17.14 8.62
C GLY A 140 3.38 18.45 8.29
N ASP A 141 2.56 18.43 7.24
CA ASP A 141 1.63 19.51 6.87
C ASP A 141 0.27 19.34 7.56
N LYS A 142 -0.56 20.39 7.55
CA LYS A 142 -1.97 20.35 7.98
C LYS A 142 -2.91 19.70 6.94
N VAL A 143 -2.34 18.91 6.04
CA VAL A 143 -3.00 18.46 4.82
C VAL A 143 -2.58 17.02 4.51
N MET A 144 -3.52 16.22 4.05
CA MET A 144 -3.28 14.93 3.42
C MET A 144 -3.50 15.05 1.92
N ARG A 145 -2.59 14.50 1.11
CA ARG A 145 -2.68 14.55 -0.36
C ARG A 145 -2.74 13.16 -0.95
N LEU A 146 -3.67 12.98 -1.88
CA LEU A 146 -3.89 11.76 -2.63
C LEU A 146 -3.28 11.91 -4.03
N TRP A 147 -2.52 10.91 -4.45
CA TRP A 147 -1.80 10.89 -5.72
C TRP A 147 -2.10 9.61 -6.50
N SER A 148 -1.95 9.66 -7.82
CA SER A 148 -1.94 8.47 -8.69
C SER A 148 -0.54 7.87 -8.74
N ALA A 149 -0.37 6.57 -8.46
CA ALA A 149 0.92 5.88 -8.53
C ALA A 149 1.44 5.67 -9.97
N GLU A 150 0.58 5.85 -10.97
CA GLU A 150 0.94 5.70 -12.37
C GLU A 150 1.49 7.01 -12.93
N SER A 151 0.67 8.06 -12.82
CA SER A 151 0.97 9.38 -13.36
C SER A 151 1.74 10.27 -12.41
N CYS A 152 1.85 9.90 -11.12
CA CYS A 152 2.42 10.73 -10.05
C CYS A 152 1.70 12.08 -9.89
N ARG A 153 0.45 12.18 -10.36
CA ARG A 153 -0.37 13.40 -10.30
C ARG A 153 -1.17 13.47 -9.01
N GLY A 154 -1.29 14.68 -8.45
CA GLY A 154 -2.17 14.98 -7.32
C GLY A 154 -3.63 14.94 -7.76
N LEU A 155 -4.44 14.16 -7.04
CA LEU A 155 -5.87 13.97 -7.30
C LEU A 155 -6.69 14.85 -6.36
N ASP A 156 -6.51 14.65 -5.06
CA ASP A 156 -7.31 15.31 -4.02
C ASP A 156 -6.43 15.80 -2.87
N GLU A 157 -6.91 16.85 -2.22
CA GLU A 157 -6.32 17.45 -1.03
C GLU A 157 -7.37 17.46 0.10
N TYR A 158 -6.98 16.95 1.27
CA TYR A 158 -7.82 16.85 2.46
C TYR A 158 -7.20 17.68 3.58
N VAL A 159 -7.89 18.75 3.99
CA VAL A 159 -7.45 19.63 5.07
C VAL A 159 -7.84 19.03 6.41
N LEU A 160 -6.91 19.05 7.36
CA LEU A 160 -7.15 18.59 8.72
C LEU A 160 -7.97 19.64 9.50
N PRO A 161 -9.00 19.23 10.24
CA PRO A 161 -9.91 20.16 10.92
C PRO A 161 -9.32 20.80 12.19
N ASP A 162 -8.32 20.19 12.81
CA ASP A 162 -7.76 20.59 14.11
C ASP A 162 -6.34 21.16 13.99
N LYS A 163 -5.88 21.93 14.99
CA LYS A 163 -4.49 22.37 15.13
C LYS A 163 -3.53 21.23 15.51
N ALA A 164 -4.08 20.09 15.94
CA ALA A 164 -3.30 18.92 16.33
C ALA A 164 -2.63 18.23 15.11
N PRO A 165 -1.45 17.61 15.30
CA PRO A 165 -0.74 16.93 14.22
C PRO A 165 -1.45 15.63 13.81
N LEU A 166 -1.39 15.32 12.51
CA LEU A 166 -1.70 13.99 12.00
C LEU A 166 -0.61 13.02 12.44
N ILE A 167 -1.01 11.89 13.02
CA ILE A 167 -0.10 10.89 13.57
C ILE A 167 0.01 9.71 12.63
N ASP A 168 -1.12 9.15 12.22
CA ASP A 168 -1.19 8.03 11.28
C ASP A 168 -2.52 8.06 10.53
N PHE A 169 -2.58 7.38 9.40
CA PHE A 169 -3.76 7.30 8.57
C PHE A 169 -3.79 6.01 7.75
N ASP A 170 -5.00 5.65 7.35
CA ASP A 170 -5.24 4.58 6.40
C ASP A 170 -6.52 4.86 5.61
N PHE A 171 -6.72 4.20 4.47
CA PHE A 171 -7.83 4.50 3.57
C PHE A 171 -8.34 3.28 2.82
N ASP A 172 -9.55 3.41 2.31
CA ASP A 172 -10.20 2.45 1.41
C ASP A 172 -10.75 3.18 0.17
N GLU A 173 -11.63 2.53 -0.59
CA GLU A 173 -12.27 3.10 -1.77
C GLU A 173 -13.16 4.31 -1.46
N GLY A 174 -13.84 4.31 -0.31
CA GLY A 174 -14.91 5.26 0.00
C GLY A 174 -14.57 6.29 1.09
N LYS A 175 -13.57 6.03 1.92
CA LYS A 175 -13.26 6.73 3.16
C LYS A 175 -11.74 6.81 3.38
N ILE A 176 -11.32 7.86 4.07
CA ILE A 176 -9.99 7.98 4.68
C ILE A 176 -10.22 8.05 6.18
N VAL A 177 -9.45 7.28 6.94
CA VAL A 177 -9.45 7.30 8.40
C VAL A 177 -8.10 7.83 8.85
N GLY A 178 -8.09 8.82 9.72
CA GLY A 178 -6.86 9.48 10.18
C GLY A 178 -6.91 9.78 11.66
N LEU A 179 -5.80 9.49 12.33
CA LEU A 179 -5.57 9.78 13.73
C LEU A 179 -4.94 11.17 13.86
N VAL A 180 -5.70 12.12 14.38
CA VAL A 180 -5.25 13.51 14.58
C VAL A 180 -5.28 13.81 16.06
N GLY A 181 -4.11 13.98 16.67
CA GLY A 181 -3.97 14.12 18.12
C GLY A 181 -4.49 12.90 18.89
N SER A 182 -5.62 13.07 19.59
CA SER A 182 -6.28 12.03 20.38
C SER A 182 -7.62 11.57 19.79
N ARG A 183 -7.95 11.98 18.56
CA ARG A 183 -9.22 11.68 17.91
C ARG A 183 -9.02 11.01 16.56
N ILE A 184 -9.97 10.16 16.20
CA ILE A 184 -10.05 9.59 14.86
C ILE A 184 -11.02 10.44 14.04
N TYR A 185 -10.58 10.82 12.85
CA TYR A 185 -11.37 11.51 11.85
C TYR A 185 -11.60 10.60 10.65
N ILE A 186 -12.80 10.66 10.10
CA ILE A 186 -13.21 9.94 8.89
C ILE A 186 -13.58 10.98 7.84
N TRP A 187 -12.89 10.95 6.70
CA TRP A 187 -13.23 11.76 5.52
C TRP A 187 -13.89 10.87 4.48
N ARG A 188 -15.05 11.28 3.97
CA ARG A 188 -15.66 10.61 2.81
C ARG A 188 -14.90 11.00 1.53
N ARG A 189 -14.52 10.02 0.72
CA ARG A 189 -13.84 10.20 -0.57
C ARG A 189 -14.81 10.43 -1.73
N ILE A 190 -15.96 9.79 -1.71
CA ILE A 190 -16.95 9.83 -2.79
C ILE A 190 -18.15 10.69 -2.37
N GLY A 191 -18.42 11.78 -3.10
CA GLY A 191 -19.58 12.65 -2.84
C GLY A 191 -19.26 13.84 -1.94
N THR A 192 -20.14 14.17 -0.98
CA THR A 192 -19.92 15.26 -0.02
C THR A 192 -18.77 14.90 0.92
N ARG A 193 -17.77 15.78 1.00
CA ARG A 193 -16.58 15.61 1.87
C ARG A 193 -16.96 15.87 3.33
N ASP A 194 -17.72 14.96 3.89
CA ASP A 194 -18.14 15.03 5.29
C ASP A 194 -17.01 14.51 6.18
N ILE A 195 -16.78 15.23 7.28
CA ILE A 195 -15.77 14.88 8.30
C ILE A 195 -16.50 14.43 9.54
N PHE A 196 -16.20 13.22 10.00
CA PHE A 196 -16.75 12.69 11.25
C PHE A 196 -15.62 12.47 12.25
N SER A 197 -15.81 12.94 13.49
CA SER A 197 -14.91 12.63 14.59
C SER A 197 -15.45 11.50 15.47
N SER A 198 -14.56 10.74 16.11
CA SER A 198 -14.92 9.86 17.23
C SER A 198 -15.59 10.66 18.34
N ARG A 199 -16.67 10.14 18.92
CA ARG A 199 -17.48 10.82 19.95
C ARG A 199 -16.88 10.64 21.35
N ASP A 200 -16.30 9.47 21.61
CA ASP A 200 -15.70 9.09 22.88
C ASP A 200 -14.29 8.52 22.70
N GLY A 201 -13.43 8.69 23.71
CA GLY A 201 -12.09 8.09 23.77
C GLY A 201 -10.93 9.08 23.77
N LEU A 202 -10.87 9.98 24.76
CA LEU A 202 -9.65 10.72 25.06
C LEU A 202 -8.58 9.73 25.56
N PHE A 203 -7.65 9.35 24.69
CA PHE A 203 -6.40 8.72 25.12
C PHE A 203 -5.28 9.77 25.13
N THR A 204 -4.30 9.56 26.01
CA THR A 204 -3.22 10.52 26.27
C THR A 204 -2.46 10.90 25.01
N LYS A 205 -2.04 9.89 24.21
CA LYS A 205 -1.38 10.09 22.91
C LYS A 205 -1.38 8.79 22.10
N GLY A 206 -1.91 8.83 20.89
CA GLY A 206 -1.79 7.75 19.91
C GLY A 206 -0.45 7.81 19.19
N LEU A 207 0.07 6.67 18.76
CA LEU A 207 1.37 6.57 18.10
C LEU A 207 1.28 5.92 16.72
N CYS A 208 0.35 5.00 16.54
CA CYS A 208 0.13 4.31 15.27
C CYS A 208 -1.35 3.93 15.12
N MET A 209 -1.80 3.71 13.89
CA MET A 209 -3.17 3.31 13.58
C MET A 209 -3.23 2.39 12.36
N ARG A 210 -4.16 1.43 12.39
CA ARG A 210 -4.56 0.61 11.24
C ARG A 210 -6.08 0.58 11.11
N TYR A 211 -6.56 0.40 9.88
CA TYR A 211 -7.98 0.43 9.55
C TYR A 211 -8.36 -0.78 8.67
N VAL A 212 -9.43 -1.47 9.06
CA VAL A 212 -10.16 -2.44 8.24
C VAL A 212 -11.65 -2.23 8.53
N ASP A 213 -12.46 -1.93 7.52
CA ASP A 213 -13.89 -1.63 7.75
C ASP A 213 -14.59 -2.80 8.45
N PRO A 214 -15.29 -2.57 9.58
CA PRO A 214 -15.68 -1.28 10.17
C PRO A 214 -14.81 -0.78 11.35
N GLN A 215 -13.69 -1.42 11.64
CA GLN A 215 -12.88 -1.16 12.82
C GLN A 215 -11.59 -0.39 12.53
N ALA A 216 -11.25 0.54 13.42
CA ALA A 216 -9.95 1.19 13.45
C ALA A 216 -9.24 0.87 14.76
N VAL A 217 -7.98 0.46 14.68
CA VAL A 217 -7.17 0.06 15.82
C VAL A 217 -6.09 1.10 16.05
N VAL A 218 -6.01 1.63 17.26
CA VAL A 218 -5.05 2.68 17.65
C VAL A 218 -4.13 2.18 18.76
N GLY A 219 -2.82 2.31 18.52
CA GLY A 219 -1.78 2.02 19.49
C GLY A 219 -1.42 3.27 20.27
N CYS A 220 -1.45 3.17 21.59
CA CYS A 220 -1.27 4.32 22.47
C CYS A 220 0.05 4.26 23.24
N LYS A 221 0.51 5.43 23.70
CA LYS A 221 1.74 5.56 24.51
C LYS A 221 1.64 4.83 25.86
N ASP A 222 0.43 4.59 26.36
CA ASP A 222 0.15 3.87 27.61
C ASP A 222 0.26 2.34 27.50
N GLY A 223 0.64 1.80 26.33
CA GLY A 223 0.75 0.36 26.07
C GLY A 223 -0.58 -0.35 25.83
N ARG A 224 -1.68 0.42 25.82
CA ARG A 224 -3.00 -0.10 25.47
C ARG A 224 -3.26 0.06 23.98
N VAL A 225 -3.94 -0.92 23.42
CA VAL A 225 -4.51 -0.88 22.07
C VAL A 225 -6.01 -0.65 22.20
N ARG A 226 -6.53 0.33 21.46
CA ARG A 226 -7.95 0.70 21.49
C ARG A 226 -8.56 0.40 20.14
N VAL A 227 -9.67 -0.33 20.15
CA VAL A 227 -10.43 -0.68 18.95
C VAL A 227 -11.65 0.22 18.89
N PHE A 228 -11.78 0.96 17.81
CA PHE A 228 -12.89 1.86 17.53
C PHE A 228 -13.78 1.23 16.47
N ASP A 229 -15.08 1.25 16.71
CA ASP A 229 -16.06 0.97 15.67
C ASP A 229 -16.43 2.28 14.99
N LEU A 230 -16.22 2.35 13.68
CA LEU A 230 -16.45 3.56 12.89
C LEU A 230 -17.93 3.86 12.65
N TYR A 231 -18.81 2.85 12.73
CA TYR A 231 -20.24 3.06 12.57
C TYR A 231 -20.85 3.67 13.83
N SER A 232 -20.58 3.10 15.00
CA SER A 232 -21.00 3.68 16.29
C SER A 232 -20.18 4.92 16.70
N ARG A 233 -18.97 5.08 16.13
CA ARG A 233 -17.98 6.14 16.44
C ARG A 233 -17.53 6.14 17.90
N LYS A 234 -17.55 4.96 18.52
CA LYS A 234 -17.19 4.71 19.92
C LYS A 234 -16.04 3.72 20.01
N VAL A 235 -15.36 3.74 21.15
CA VAL A 235 -14.41 2.69 21.52
C VAL A 235 -15.21 1.41 21.79
N SER A 236 -14.96 0.37 21.00
CA SER A 236 -15.55 -0.95 21.20
C SER A 236 -14.81 -1.71 22.30
N GLN A 237 -13.48 -1.72 22.26
CA GLN A 237 -12.64 -2.48 23.19
C GLN A 237 -11.34 -1.74 23.53
N ILE A 238 -10.82 -2.02 24.73
CA ILE A 238 -9.52 -1.55 25.21
C ILE A 238 -8.72 -2.75 25.69
N ILE A 239 -7.62 -3.07 25.00
CA ILE A 239 -6.81 -4.26 25.24
C ILE A 239 -5.44 -3.81 25.76
N LYS A 240 -5.01 -4.34 26.90
CA LYS A 240 -3.68 -4.07 27.45
C LYS A 240 -2.69 -5.09 26.87
N MET A 241 -2.03 -4.72 25.79
CA MET A 241 -1.08 -5.61 25.11
C MET A 241 0.36 -5.45 25.61
N HIS A 242 0.75 -4.25 26.05
CA HIS A 242 2.13 -3.97 26.45
C HIS A 242 2.23 -3.15 27.74
N HIS A 243 3.40 -3.19 28.38
CA HIS A 243 3.77 -2.35 29.52
C HIS A 243 4.36 -0.98 29.11
N GLY A 244 4.66 -0.81 27.82
CA GLY A 244 5.29 0.39 27.28
C GLY A 244 4.62 0.84 25.98
N PRO A 245 5.11 1.94 25.36
CA PRO A 245 4.50 2.54 24.19
C PRO A 245 4.35 1.57 23.00
N VAL A 246 3.15 1.53 22.42
CA VAL A 246 2.89 0.74 21.20
C VAL A 246 3.36 1.53 19.99
N SER A 247 4.48 1.12 19.40
CA SER A 247 5.13 1.83 18.29
C SER A 247 4.57 1.46 16.93
N SER A 248 4.08 0.24 16.76
CA SER A 248 3.54 -0.26 15.50
C SER A 248 2.40 -1.25 15.73
N ILE A 249 1.45 -1.26 14.80
CA ILE A 249 0.30 -2.18 14.80
C ILE A 249 0.10 -2.72 13.39
N SER A 250 -0.29 -3.99 13.33
CA SER A 250 -0.88 -4.63 12.16
C SER A 250 -2.23 -5.23 12.53
N PHE A 251 -3.20 -5.13 11.62
CA PHE A 251 -4.56 -5.62 11.82
C PHE A 251 -5.02 -6.37 10.57
N THR A 252 -5.66 -7.53 10.74
CA THR A 252 -6.18 -8.36 9.64
C THR A 252 -7.70 -8.37 9.62
N ASP A 253 -8.25 -8.79 8.47
CA ASP A 253 -9.69 -8.99 8.28
C ASP A 253 -10.26 -10.10 9.20
N GLU A 254 -9.40 -11.05 9.63
CA GLU A 254 -9.72 -12.12 10.60
C GLU A 254 -9.75 -11.61 12.06
N GLN A 255 -9.76 -10.29 12.27
CA GLN A 255 -9.78 -9.65 13.58
C GLN A 255 -8.55 -9.94 14.46
N LEU A 256 -7.43 -10.34 13.84
CA LEU A 256 -6.16 -10.52 14.53
C LEU A 256 -5.44 -9.18 14.65
N ILE A 257 -5.15 -8.77 15.89
CA ILE A 257 -4.31 -7.61 16.20
C ILE A 257 -2.93 -8.10 16.58
N VAL A 258 -1.91 -7.56 15.91
CA VAL A 258 -0.51 -7.70 16.31
C VAL A 258 0.05 -6.33 16.60
N SER A 259 0.68 -6.18 17.77
CA SER A 259 1.27 -4.93 18.21
C SER A 259 2.73 -5.10 18.62
N GLY A 260 3.52 -4.07 18.34
CA GLY A 260 4.94 -3.99 18.65
C GLY A 260 5.20 -2.87 19.64
N SER A 261 6.00 -3.16 20.65
CA SER A 261 6.40 -2.20 21.68
C SER A 261 7.73 -1.53 21.34
N SER A 262 7.88 -0.27 21.74
CA SER A 262 9.18 0.39 21.73
C SER A 262 10.19 -0.25 22.68
N LEU A 263 9.76 -1.17 23.56
CA LEU A 263 10.61 -1.96 24.45
C LEU A 263 11.04 -3.31 23.84
N GLY A 264 10.64 -3.62 22.60
CA GLY A 264 11.09 -4.82 21.90
C GLY A 264 10.17 -6.04 22.02
N SER A 265 9.05 -5.95 22.73
CA SER A 265 8.06 -7.03 22.81
C SER A 265 7.01 -6.96 21.71
N ILE A 266 6.60 -8.13 21.20
CA ILE A 266 5.49 -8.29 20.27
C ILE A 266 4.38 -9.05 20.97
N SER A 267 3.16 -8.55 20.85
CA SER A 267 1.99 -9.19 21.42
C SER A 267 0.91 -9.28 20.36
N MET A 268 0.08 -10.31 20.49
CA MET A 268 -0.99 -10.63 19.57
C MET A 268 -2.27 -10.88 20.37
N SER A 269 -3.40 -10.43 19.84
CA SER A 269 -4.72 -10.67 20.42
C SER A 269 -5.71 -10.88 19.29
N ASP A 270 -6.56 -11.88 19.45
CA ASP A 270 -7.77 -12.03 18.64
C ASP A 270 -8.90 -11.22 19.28
N LEU A 271 -9.71 -10.51 18.49
CA LEU A 271 -10.88 -9.78 18.99
C LEU A 271 -12.12 -10.67 19.14
N SER A 272 -12.15 -11.80 18.44
CA SER A 272 -13.29 -12.73 18.43
C SER A 272 -13.23 -13.72 19.60
N SER A 273 -12.03 -14.08 20.04
CA SER A 273 -11.76 -14.95 21.17
C SER A 273 -11.54 -14.15 22.46
N ASP A 274 -11.82 -14.75 23.61
CA ASP A 274 -11.85 -14.14 24.95
C ASP A 274 -10.48 -13.57 25.38
N GLN A 275 -10.13 -12.37 24.89
CA GLN A 275 -9.01 -11.48 25.27
C GLN A 275 -7.65 -12.14 25.57
N ARG A 276 -7.33 -13.29 24.98
CA ARG A 276 -6.02 -13.92 25.17
C ARG A 276 -4.98 -13.12 24.41
N VAL A 277 -4.15 -12.40 25.17
CA VAL A 277 -2.98 -11.71 24.65
C VAL A 277 -1.81 -12.67 24.71
N ASP A 278 -1.41 -13.20 23.56
CA ASP A 278 -0.20 -13.99 23.45
C ASP A 278 0.99 -13.07 23.20
N THR A 279 2.12 -13.36 23.84
CA THR A 279 3.37 -12.62 23.62
C THR A 279 4.31 -13.49 22.80
N LEU A 280 4.65 -13.01 21.60
CA LEU A 280 5.65 -13.65 20.76
C LEU A 280 7.01 -13.41 21.41
N GLY A 281 7.74 -14.50 21.64
CA GLY A 281 8.96 -14.51 22.46
C GLY A 281 9.97 -13.44 22.06
N THR A 282 10.59 -12.84 23.08
CA THR A 282 11.64 -11.82 22.96
C THR A 282 12.91 -12.46 22.42
N ALA A 283 13.04 -12.65 21.12
CA ALA A 283 14.27 -13.14 20.52
C ALA A 283 15.37 -12.07 20.66
N SER A 284 16.08 -12.06 21.80
CA SER A 284 17.31 -11.28 22.06
C SER A 284 17.37 -9.90 21.37
N TYR A 285 16.29 -9.12 21.45
CA TYR A 285 16.18 -7.86 20.72
C TYR A 285 17.00 -6.79 21.41
N THR A 286 18.14 -6.43 20.82
CA THR A 286 18.97 -5.29 21.25
C THR A 286 18.39 -3.94 20.80
N GLY A 287 17.07 -3.84 20.58
CA GLY A 287 16.42 -2.60 20.15
C GLY A 287 14.90 -2.67 20.11
N GLY A 288 14.26 -1.51 20.28
CA GLY A 288 12.79 -1.36 20.25
C GLY A 288 12.21 -1.57 18.85
N ILE A 289 11.00 -2.12 18.78
CA ILE A 289 10.32 -2.35 17.50
C ILE A 289 9.86 -1.00 16.95
N LYS A 290 10.08 -0.79 15.66
CA LYS A 290 9.70 0.45 14.95
C LYS A 290 8.61 0.22 13.92
N THR A 291 8.59 -0.96 13.29
CA THR A 291 7.65 -1.30 12.23
C THR A 291 7.25 -2.76 12.34
N LEU A 292 6.01 -3.05 11.96
CA LEU A 292 5.46 -4.40 11.82
C LEU A 292 4.76 -4.52 10.48
N CYS A 293 4.85 -5.70 9.88
CA CYS A 293 4.12 -6.03 8.67
C CYS A 293 3.68 -7.49 8.72
N LEU A 294 2.38 -7.72 8.58
CA LEU A 294 1.77 -9.06 8.63
C LEU A 294 1.35 -9.49 7.23
N ASN A 295 1.79 -10.67 6.81
CA ASN A 295 1.30 -11.33 5.61
C ASN A 295 0.20 -12.34 5.99
N PRO A 296 -1.09 -12.01 5.77
CA PRO A 296 -2.18 -12.91 6.13
C PRO A 296 -2.20 -14.18 5.28
N SER A 297 -1.64 -14.16 4.07
CA SER A 297 -1.68 -15.32 3.15
C SER A 297 -0.71 -16.45 3.53
N SER A 298 0.36 -16.11 4.25
CA SER A 298 1.38 -17.06 4.74
C SER A 298 1.41 -17.16 6.26
N TYR A 299 0.56 -16.39 6.97
CA TYR A 299 0.59 -16.26 8.44
C TYR A 299 1.96 -15.85 8.99
N LEU A 300 2.75 -15.11 8.21
CA LEU A 300 4.06 -14.61 8.62
C LEU A 300 3.97 -13.19 9.15
N LEU A 301 4.61 -12.96 10.29
CA LEU A 301 4.81 -11.63 10.86
C LEU A 301 6.26 -11.19 10.65
N PHE A 302 6.45 -9.99 10.13
CA PHE A 302 7.74 -9.33 10.04
C PHE A 302 7.83 -8.16 11.01
N ALA A 303 8.97 -8.01 11.68
CA ALA A 303 9.26 -6.87 12.55
C ALA A 303 10.61 -6.24 12.23
N GLY A 304 10.66 -4.91 12.30
CA GLY A 304 11.89 -4.14 12.13
C GLY A 304 12.24 -3.38 13.42
N SER A 305 13.50 -3.47 13.85
CA SER A 305 13.97 -2.88 15.10
C SER A 305 14.76 -1.58 14.91
N SER A 306 14.92 -0.84 16.00
CA SER A 306 15.79 0.33 16.06
C SER A 306 17.28 -0.01 15.95
N ALA A 307 17.65 -1.28 16.10
CA ALA A 307 19.04 -1.76 15.99
C ALA A 307 19.37 -2.30 14.59
N GLY A 308 18.44 -2.20 13.63
CA GLY A 308 18.69 -2.64 12.24
C GLY A 308 18.40 -4.12 11.97
N TYR A 309 17.77 -4.81 12.92
CA TYR A 309 17.35 -6.21 12.74
C TYR A 309 15.96 -6.28 12.12
N ALA A 310 15.82 -7.18 11.15
CA ALA A 310 14.54 -7.68 10.68
C ALA A 310 14.35 -9.10 11.20
N SER A 311 13.13 -9.43 11.62
CA SER A 311 12.79 -10.77 12.11
C SER A 311 11.48 -11.25 11.51
N CYS A 312 11.34 -12.57 11.41
CA CYS A 312 10.13 -13.24 10.95
C CYS A 312 9.65 -14.28 11.96
N TRP A 313 8.33 -14.35 12.13
CA TRP A 313 7.66 -15.37 12.92
C TRP A 313 6.54 -15.99 12.12
N ASP A 314 6.37 -17.30 12.32
CA ASP A 314 5.16 -17.99 11.94
C ASP A 314 4.13 -17.85 13.07
N LEU A 315 3.01 -17.18 12.79
CA LEU A 315 1.94 -16.97 13.76
C LEU A 315 1.14 -18.24 14.07
N ARG A 316 1.22 -19.28 13.23
CA ARG A 316 0.54 -20.55 13.51
C ARG A 316 1.26 -21.35 14.57
N THR A 317 2.59 -21.36 14.52
CA THR A 317 3.44 -22.09 15.47
C THR A 317 4.00 -21.21 16.58
N MET A 318 3.85 -19.89 16.47
CA MET A 318 4.40 -18.87 17.38
C MET A 318 5.92 -18.93 17.51
N ARG A 319 6.61 -19.44 16.46
CA ARG A 319 8.07 -19.60 16.44
C ARG A 319 8.72 -18.55 15.56
N SER A 320 9.89 -18.07 15.98
CA SER A 320 10.76 -17.26 15.14
C SER A 320 11.39 -18.13 14.05
N LEU A 321 11.21 -17.74 12.79
CA LEU A 321 11.83 -18.42 11.65
C LEU A 321 13.25 -17.94 11.43
N TRP A 322 13.45 -16.62 11.41
CA TRP A 322 14.76 -16.02 11.21
C TRP A 322 14.86 -14.63 11.86
N ASN A 323 16.09 -14.21 12.13
CA ASN A 323 16.43 -12.89 12.63
C ASN A 323 17.76 -12.44 12.00
N THR A 324 17.70 -11.43 11.14
CA THR A 324 18.83 -11.01 10.31
C THR A 324 19.11 -9.53 10.53
N ARG A 325 20.39 -9.17 10.70
CA ARG A 325 20.80 -7.76 10.73
C ARG A 325 20.90 -7.23 9.31
N VAL A 326 19.92 -6.42 8.92
CA VAL A 326 19.73 -5.95 7.53
C VAL A 326 20.41 -4.59 7.31
N SER A 327 20.49 -3.79 8.36
CA SER A 327 21.14 -2.48 8.35
C SER A 327 21.98 -2.32 9.61
N PRO A 328 23.07 -1.52 9.58
CA PRO A 328 23.74 -1.11 10.82
C PRO A 328 22.86 -0.22 11.71
N ASN A 329 21.74 0.25 11.18
CA ASN A 329 21.00 1.44 11.58
C ASN A 329 19.49 1.15 11.70
N ALA A 330 18.74 2.03 12.37
CA ALA A 330 17.32 1.81 12.64
C ALA A 330 16.46 1.58 11.37
N LEU A 331 15.62 0.54 11.41
CA LEU A 331 14.60 0.29 10.38
C LEU A 331 13.34 1.09 10.75
N TYR A 332 12.85 1.93 9.84
CA TYR A 332 11.67 2.76 10.09
C TYR A 332 10.41 2.18 9.47
N SER A 333 10.54 1.48 8.34
CA SER A 333 9.38 0.97 7.63
C SER A 333 9.69 -0.32 6.89
N MET A 334 8.71 -1.22 6.90
CA MET A 334 8.74 -2.46 6.16
C MET A 334 7.36 -2.74 5.56
N HIS A 335 7.34 -3.30 4.36
CA HIS A 335 6.10 -3.61 3.67
C HIS A 335 6.28 -4.75 2.67
N HIS A 336 5.25 -5.57 2.52
CA HIS A 336 5.14 -6.58 1.46
C HIS A 336 3.96 -6.20 0.56
N LEU A 337 3.95 -6.70 -0.68
CA LEU A 337 2.74 -6.60 -1.50
C LEU A 337 1.71 -7.63 -1.00
N ARG A 338 0.44 -7.23 -0.91
CA ARG A 338 -0.65 -8.17 -0.59
C ARG A 338 -0.60 -9.38 -1.54
N ASN A 339 -0.64 -10.59 -0.98
CA ASN A 339 -0.54 -11.89 -1.65
C ASN A 339 0.86 -12.26 -2.20
N ASP A 340 1.86 -11.38 -2.11
CA ASP A 340 3.24 -11.76 -2.41
C ASP A 340 3.80 -12.51 -1.21
N LYS A 341 4.25 -13.76 -1.43
CA LYS A 341 4.86 -14.62 -0.41
C LYS A 341 6.38 -14.58 -0.44
N SER A 342 6.95 -13.81 -1.35
CA SER A 342 8.34 -14.00 -1.76
C SER A 342 9.21 -12.80 -1.41
N THR A 343 8.70 -11.56 -1.53
CA THR A 343 9.51 -10.35 -1.32
C THR A 343 9.04 -9.46 -0.18
N LEU A 344 9.99 -8.97 0.61
CA LEU A 344 9.78 -7.97 1.64
C LEU A 344 10.65 -6.76 1.33
N VAL A 345 10.11 -5.55 1.47
CA VAL A 345 10.88 -4.31 1.25
C VAL A 345 11.04 -3.56 2.56
N VAL A 346 12.26 -3.12 2.83
CA VAL A 346 12.67 -2.49 4.09
C VAL A 346 13.41 -1.18 3.80
N GLY A 347 13.18 -0.18 4.65
CA GLY A 347 13.85 1.11 4.61
C GLY A 347 14.07 1.68 6.01
N GLY A 348 15.15 2.43 6.18
CA GLY A 348 15.57 2.94 7.48
C GLY A 348 16.26 4.29 7.41
N ILE A 349 16.96 4.61 8.51
CA ILE A 349 17.67 5.88 8.70
C ILE A 349 18.84 6.07 7.73
N ASP A 350 19.43 4.97 7.25
CA ASP A 350 20.54 4.99 6.28
C ASP A 350 20.11 5.39 4.86
N GLY A 351 18.80 5.51 4.60
CA GLY A 351 18.27 5.92 3.30
C GLY A 351 18.40 4.88 2.19
N VAL A 352 18.75 3.63 2.52
CA VAL A 352 18.89 2.53 1.55
C VAL A 352 17.60 1.71 1.51
N LEU A 353 17.08 1.50 0.31
CA LEU A 353 15.94 0.63 0.07
C LEU A 353 16.43 -0.80 -0.13
N ARG A 354 16.04 -1.72 0.75
CA ARG A 354 16.46 -3.13 0.68
C ARG A 354 15.28 -4.03 0.35
N ILE A 355 15.52 -4.99 -0.54
CA ILE A 355 14.58 -6.05 -0.91
C ILE A 355 15.11 -7.34 -0.32
N LEU A 356 14.27 -8.01 0.45
CA LEU A 356 14.58 -9.24 1.17
C LEU A 356 13.72 -10.38 0.68
N ASP A 357 14.25 -11.59 0.82
CA ASP A 357 13.45 -12.81 0.72
C ASP A 357 12.64 -13.01 2.01
N GLN A 358 11.34 -13.29 1.88
CA GLN A 358 10.45 -13.47 3.03
C GLN A 358 10.78 -14.73 3.85
N ASP A 359 11.26 -15.79 3.20
CA ASP A 359 11.44 -17.09 3.82
C ASP A 359 12.81 -17.22 4.50
N SER A 360 13.89 -16.72 3.88
CA SER A 360 15.24 -16.76 4.46
C SER A 360 15.64 -15.51 5.24
N GLY A 361 15.04 -14.35 4.93
CA GLY A 361 15.48 -13.05 5.46
C GLY A 361 16.78 -12.53 4.83
N GLU A 362 17.27 -13.16 3.77
CA GLU A 362 18.45 -12.71 3.02
C GLU A 362 18.16 -11.44 2.23
N VAL A 363 19.17 -10.57 2.12
CA VAL A 363 19.07 -9.33 1.34
C VAL A 363 19.32 -9.65 -0.13
N LEU A 364 18.26 -9.62 -0.93
CA LEU A 364 18.31 -9.90 -2.36
C LEU A 364 18.87 -8.74 -3.18
N SER A 365 18.57 -7.50 -2.77
CA SER A 365 18.99 -6.30 -3.49
C SER A 365 18.96 -5.07 -2.59
N SER A 366 19.98 -4.22 -2.71
CA SER A 366 20.05 -2.91 -2.05
C SER A 366 20.05 -1.81 -3.10
N CYS A 367 19.18 -0.82 -2.96
CA CYS A 367 18.93 0.23 -3.94
C CYS A 367 19.09 1.62 -3.33
N ILE A 368 19.72 2.54 -4.06
CA ILE A 368 19.87 3.96 -3.70
C ILE A 368 19.49 4.87 -4.87
N MET A 369 19.16 6.12 -4.56
CA MET A 369 18.90 7.14 -5.56
C MET A 369 20.19 7.86 -5.90
N GLU A 370 20.46 8.04 -7.18
CA GLU A 370 21.58 8.85 -7.63
C GLU A 370 21.24 10.35 -7.47
N GLU A 371 21.93 11.06 -6.56
CA GLU A 371 21.72 12.51 -6.38
C GLU A 371 22.41 13.35 -7.45
N ASN A 372 23.59 12.92 -7.92
CA ASN A 372 24.44 13.64 -8.87
C ASN A 372 24.16 13.30 -10.34
N GLY A 373 23.20 12.41 -10.62
CA GLY A 373 22.82 12.02 -11.97
C GLY A 373 22.01 13.10 -12.67
N ASN A 374 22.19 13.22 -13.99
CA ASN A 374 21.40 14.13 -14.83
C ASN A 374 19.90 13.93 -14.60
N ILE A 375 19.16 15.02 -14.37
CA ILE A 375 17.69 14.97 -14.33
C ILE A 375 17.21 14.64 -15.75
N TYR A 376 16.75 13.41 -15.94
CA TYR A 376 16.44 12.88 -17.28
C TYR A 376 15.22 13.55 -17.90
N SER A 377 14.27 14.00 -17.07
CA SER A 377 13.13 14.78 -17.54
C SER A 377 12.49 15.56 -16.39
N ARG A 378 11.95 16.74 -16.72
CA ARG A 378 11.09 17.54 -15.86
C ARG A 378 9.72 17.67 -16.53
N SER A 379 8.71 17.05 -15.94
CA SER A 379 7.32 17.32 -16.32
C SER A 379 6.76 18.39 -15.39
N ARG A 380 6.17 19.45 -15.95
CA ARG A 380 5.43 20.47 -15.19
C ARG A 380 3.95 20.19 -15.35
N ASP A 381 3.28 19.90 -14.24
CA ASP A 381 1.83 19.72 -14.24
C ASP A 381 1.25 20.43 -13.01
N ARG A 382 0.34 21.39 -13.22
CA ARG A 382 -0.36 22.16 -12.16
C ARG A 382 0.53 22.54 -10.96
N ASN A 383 1.64 23.23 -11.21
CA ASN A 383 2.64 23.69 -10.23
C ASN A 383 3.55 22.62 -9.58
N ILE A 384 3.40 21.34 -9.92
CA ILE A 384 4.27 20.27 -9.43
C ILE A 384 5.29 19.91 -10.52
N VAL A 385 6.58 19.96 -10.14
CA VAL A 385 7.69 19.51 -10.99
C VAL A 385 8.00 18.07 -10.63
N ILE A 386 7.82 17.17 -11.59
CA ILE A 386 8.21 15.76 -11.47
C ILE A 386 9.60 15.63 -12.09
N GLU A 387 10.58 15.28 -11.27
CA GLU A 387 11.95 14.98 -11.69
C GLU A 387 12.11 13.47 -11.87
N LYS A 388 12.57 13.06 -13.05
CA LYS A 388 12.98 11.67 -13.29
C LYS A 388 14.48 11.51 -12.99
N ARG A 389 14.80 10.58 -12.10
CA ARG A 389 16.16 10.18 -11.70
C ARG A 389 16.35 8.68 -11.90
N ARG A 390 17.60 8.22 -11.88
CA ARG A 390 17.97 6.80 -11.98
C ARG A 390 18.24 6.26 -10.57
N GLY A 391 17.80 5.03 -10.33
CA GLY A 391 18.21 4.26 -9.14
C GLY A 391 19.41 3.38 -9.45
N ILE A 392 20.32 3.28 -8.49
CA ILE A 392 21.50 2.42 -8.56
C ILE A 392 21.29 1.26 -7.60
N ARG A 393 21.65 0.05 -8.03
CA ARG A 393 21.78 -1.10 -7.14
C ARG A 393 23.19 -1.17 -6.61
N LEU A 394 23.29 -1.39 -5.31
CA LEU A 394 24.55 -1.62 -4.64
C LEU A 394 24.94 -3.09 -4.75
N SER A 395 26.23 -3.31 -5.00
CA SER A 395 26.89 -4.60 -4.82
C SER A 395 27.16 -4.86 -3.34
N GLU A 396 27.48 -6.10 -2.96
CA GLU A 396 27.79 -6.46 -1.58
C GLU A 396 29.06 -5.76 -1.05
N ASP A 397 29.98 -5.39 -1.94
CA ASP A 397 31.25 -4.73 -1.62
C ASP A 397 31.13 -3.20 -1.45
N ASP A 398 29.98 -2.62 -1.83
CA ASP A 398 29.80 -1.17 -1.79
C ASP A 398 29.70 -0.66 -0.35
N ARG A 399 30.66 0.19 0.05
CA ARG A 399 30.68 0.81 1.38
C ARG A 399 29.61 1.90 1.50
N ILE A 400 28.44 1.52 2.03
CA ILE A 400 27.28 2.39 2.26
C ILE A 400 27.65 3.65 3.07
N ASP A 401 28.58 3.54 4.03
CA ASP A 401 28.95 4.64 4.93
C ASP A 401 29.71 5.78 4.24
N LEU A 402 30.40 5.51 3.12
CA LEU A 402 31.19 6.50 2.38
C LEU A 402 30.37 7.30 1.37
N MET A 403 29.15 6.85 1.06
CA MET A 403 28.31 7.50 0.07
C MET A 403 27.69 8.78 0.69
N PRO A 404 27.81 9.96 0.04
CA PRO A 404 27.31 11.21 0.61
C PRO A 404 25.78 11.33 0.49
N ASN A 405 25.17 12.08 1.42
CA ASN A 405 23.79 12.58 1.39
C ASN A 405 22.70 11.54 1.02
N ARG A 406 22.23 10.78 2.02
CA ARG A 406 21.05 9.92 1.88
C ARG A 406 19.98 10.32 2.89
N PRO A 407 18.86 10.92 2.45
CA PRO A 407 17.80 11.25 3.39
C PRO A 407 17.12 9.97 3.89
N PRO A 408 16.84 9.88 5.21
CA PRO A 408 16.27 8.69 5.82
C PRO A 408 14.91 8.35 5.20
N ILE A 409 14.65 7.07 4.97
CA ILE A 409 13.34 6.58 4.50
C ILE A 409 12.43 6.51 5.73
N ALA A 410 11.51 7.47 5.85
CA ALA A 410 10.59 7.55 6.99
C ALA A 410 9.47 6.50 6.88
N CYS A 411 8.91 6.34 5.68
CA CYS A 411 7.89 5.33 5.41
C CYS A 411 7.97 4.85 3.97
N LEU A 412 7.61 3.59 3.75
CA LEU A 412 7.53 2.99 2.42
C LEU A 412 6.21 2.23 2.21
N ALA A 413 5.79 2.10 0.96
CA ALA A 413 4.67 1.27 0.55
C ALA A 413 5.01 0.56 -0.77
N VAL A 414 4.71 -0.73 -0.85
CA VAL A 414 5.02 -1.59 -2.00
C VAL A 414 3.76 -1.81 -2.83
N GLY A 415 3.91 -1.76 -4.14
CA GLY A 415 2.88 -1.98 -5.14
C GLY A 415 3.44 -2.78 -6.29
N MET A 416 2.57 -3.14 -7.22
CA MET A 416 2.98 -3.94 -8.37
C MET A 416 4.11 -3.26 -9.15
N GLN A 417 5.30 -3.85 -9.15
CA GLN A 417 6.52 -3.33 -9.80
C GLN A 417 6.93 -1.91 -9.36
N LYS A 418 6.44 -1.45 -8.20
CA LYS A 418 6.67 -0.08 -7.73
C LYS A 418 6.86 -0.04 -6.22
N VAL A 419 7.74 0.82 -5.76
CA VAL A 419 7.88 1.14 -4.35
C VAL A 419 7.76 2.65 -4.18
N VAL A 420 6.95 3.08 -3.22
CA VAL A 420 6.82 4.48 -2.84
C VAL A 420 7.61 4.68 -1.57
N THR A 421 8.49 5.67 -1.54
CA THR A 421 9.20 6.08 -0.34
C THR A 421 8.89 7.53 -0.02
N THR A 422 8.75 7.79 1.27
CA THR A 422 8.71 9.13 1.85
C THR A 422 9.92 9.29 2.74
N HIS A 423 10.51 10.47 2.69
CA HIS A 423 11.72 10.78 3.45
C HIS A 423 11.40 11.93 4.40
N SER A 424 12.26 12.16 5.39
CA SER A 424 12.15 13.34 6.28
C SER A 424 12.21 14.69 5.53
N ASP A 425 12.45 14.66 4.21
CA ASP A 425 12.36 15.80 3.32
C ASP A 425 10.92 16.03 2.82
N ARG A 426 10.75 17.00 1.92
CA ARG A 426 9.46 17.41 1.35
C ARG A 426 9.05 16.58 0.12
N TYR A 427 9.84 15.57 -0.22
CA TYR A 427 9.73 14.85 -1.48
C TYR A 427 9.09 13.48 -1.29
N VAL A 428 8.26 13.14 -2.26
CA VAL A 428 7.77 11.77 -2.45
C VAL A 428 8.55 11.17 -3.59
N ARG A 429 9.00 9.92 -3.44
CA ARG A 429 9.73 9.20 -4.48
C ARG A 429 8.98 7.93 -4.83
N VAL A 430 8.77 7.71 -6.13
CA VAL A 430 8.19 6.47 -6.67
C VAL A 430 9.26 5.77 -7.49
N TRP A 431 9.72 4.64 -6.98
CA TRP A 431 10.64 3.72 -7.60
C TRP A 431 9.82 2.81 -8.51
N LYS A 432 10.05 2.88 -9.83
CA LYS A 432 9.45 1.97 -10.81
C LYS A 432 10.53 0.99 -11.26
N PHE A 433 10.27 -0.29 -11.05
CA PHE A 433 11.14 -1.38 -11.46
C PHE A 433 10.62 -1.89 -12.80
N ARG A 434 11.40 -1.69 -13.87
CA ARG A 434 11.02 -2.17 -15.20
C ARG A 434 11.32 -3.65 -15.31
N THR A 435 10.44 -4.36 -15.99
CA THR A 435 10.71 -5.72 -16.43
C THR A 435 11.30 -5.65 -17.82
N ASP A 436 12.59 -5.46 -17.90
CA ASP A 436 13.30 -5.60 -19.18
C ASP A 436 13.60 -7.09 -19.34
N LEU A 437 12.56 -7.84 -19.71
CA LEU A 437 12.69 -9.02 -20.53
C LEU A 437 12.01 -8.63 -21.83
N TRP A 438 12.84 -8.45 -22.86
CA TRP A 438 12.60 -7.94 -24.21
C TRP A 438 12.69 -6.42 -24.38
#